data_AF-A0A7Z9XIA0-F1
#
_entry.id   AF-A0A7Z9XIA0-F1
#
_cell.length_a   1.000
_cell.length_b   1.000
_cell.length_c   1.000
_cell.angle_alpha   90.00
_cell.angle_beta   90.00
_cell.angle_gamma   90.00
#
_symmetry.space_group_name_H-M   'P 1'
#
loop_
_entity.id
_entity.type
_entity.pdbx_description
1 polymer ?
#
loop_
_entity_poly.entity_id
_entity_poly.type
_entity_poly.pdbx_seq_one_letter_code
_entity_poly.pdbx_strand_id
1 'polypeptide(L)'
;MRILQLTPQFPWPTHQGTTLRNFNILKGLARGHELHLFSMLGPGDDPAAGPVSGLVASLAASPQPRRTMGARLRDLLLSPQPDMARRLWSPAAFQGLARFAR
;
A
#
# COMPACT_ATOMS: atom_id res chain seq x y z
N MET A 1 -4.19 -13.92 16.28
CA MET A 1 -4.29 -12.44 16.38
C MET A 1 -4.66 -11.87 15.02
N ARG A 2 -5.32 -10.71 14.98
CA ARG A 2 -5.67 -9.99 13.74
C ARG A 2 -4.60 -8.92 13.47
N ILE A 3 -4.05 -8.91 12.26
CA ILE A 3 -2.98 -7.98 11.86
C ILE A 3 -3.42 -7.25 10.59
N LEU A 4 -3.32 -5.92 10.58
CA LEU A 4 -3.48 -5.12 9.37
C LEU A 4 -2.10 -4.71 8.84
N GLN A 5 -1.72 -5.21 7.68
CA GLN A 5 -0.52 -4.77 6.98
C GLN A 5 -0.86 -3.63 6.02
N LEU A 6 -0.11 -2.54 6.11
CA LEU A 6 -0.21 -1.39 5.20
C LEU A 6 0.96 -1.42 4.23
N THR A 7 0.69 -1.43 2.93
CA THR A 7 1.77 -1.44 1.91
C THR A 7 1.71 -0.22 1.00
N PRO A 8 2.85 0.46 0.77
CA PRO A 8 2.94 1.63 -0.11
C PRO A 8 2.76 1.30 -1.60
N GLN A 9 2.86 0.01 -1.96
CA GLN A 9 2.65 -0.55 -3.28
C GLN A 9 2.08 -1.95 -3.10
N PHE A 10 1.26 -2.41 -4.05
CA PHE A 10 0.73 -3.78 -4.03
C PHE A 10 1.88 -4.80 -3.99
N PRO A 11 1.86 -5.78 -3.06
CA PRO A 11 2.99 -6.69 -2.86
C PRO A 11 3.12 -7.75 -3.98
N TRP A 12 2.46 -7.58 -5.11
CA TRP A 12 2.55 -8.51 -6.25
C TRP A 12 2.44 -7.74 -7.58
N PRO A 13 3.15 -8.13 -8.64
CA PRO A 13 4.22 -9.14 -8.68
C PRO A 13 5.49 -8.69 -7.93
N THR A 14 6.33 -9.66 -7.52
CA THR A 14 7.55 -9.42 -6.71
C THR A 14 8.75 -8.92 -7.53
N HIS A 15 8.54 -7.90 -8.38
CA HIS A 15 9.55 -7.36 -9.29
C HIS A 15 10.57 -6.39 -8.65
N GLN A 16 10.33 -5.91 -7.43
CA GLN A 16 11.14 -4.87 -6.78
C GLN A 16 11.38 -5.23 -5.31
N GLY A 17 12.43 -4.68 -4.71
CA GLY A 17 12.77 -4.95 -3.31
C GLY A 17 11.61 -4.70 -2.34
N THR A 18 10.82 -3.63 -2.57
CA THR A 18 9.64 -3.32 -1.74
C THR A 18 8.54 -4.36 -1.90
N THR A 19 8.19 -4.76 -3.12
CA THR A 19 7.13 -5.75 -3.35
C THR A 19 7.56 -7.14 -2.86
N LEU A 20 8.81 -7.54 -3.10
CA LEU A 20 9.39 -8.78 -2.61
C LEU A 20 9.38 -8.87 -1.08
N ARG A 21 9.81 -7.80 -0.38
CA ARG A 21 9.81 -7.75 1.08
C ARG A 21 8.40 -7.84 1.64
N ASN A 22 7.50 -6.98 1.16
CA ASN A 22 6.13 -6.91 1.67
C ASN A 22 5.37 -8.21 1.42
N PHE A 23 5.59 -8.86 0.28
CA PHE A 23 5.00 -10.16 -0.04
C PHE A 23 5.46 -11.26 0.90
N ASN A 24 6.76 -11.37 1.17
CA ASN A 24 7.28 -12.43 2.03
C ASN A 24 6.90 -12.21 3.51
N ILE A 25 6.82 -10.95 3.95
CA ILE A 25 6.25 -10.61 5.27
C ILE A 25 4.79 -11.06 5.34
N LEU A 26 3.99 -10.71 4.33
CA LEU A 26 2.57 -11.09 4.24
C LEU A 26 2.41 -12.62 4.31
N LYS A 27 3.17 -13.35 3.49
CA LYS A 27 3.19 -14.82 3.45
C LYS A 27 3.61 -15.44 4.79
N GLY A 28 4.59 -14.84 5.47
CA GLY A 28 5.04 -15.31 6.79
C GLY A 28 3.95 -15.14 7.85
N LEU A 29 3.35 -13.95 7.92
CA LEU A 29 2.31 -13.61 8.90
C LEU A 29 1.02 -14.44 8.71
N ALA A 30 0.63 -14.71 7.46
CA ALA A 30 -0.57 -15.48 7.14
C ALA A 30 -0.57 -16.92 7.69
N ARG A 31 0.57 -17.45 8.14
CA ARG A 31 0.69 -18.84 8.67
C ARG A 31 0.10 -19.02 10.07
N GLY A 32 -0.02 -17.94 10.85
CA GLY A 32 -0.48 -18.00 12.24
C GLY A 32 -1.37 -16.84 12.67
N HIS A 33 -1.62 -15.89 11.77
CA HIS A 33 -2.42 -14.70 12.05
C HIS A 33 -3.49 -14.51 10.98
N GLU A 34 -4.64 -14.00 11.40
CA GLU A 34 -5.65 -13.49 10.48
C GLU A 34 -5.12 -12.16 9.94
N LEU A 35 -4.77 -12.15 8.66
CA LEU A 35 -4.10 -11.01 8.04
C LEU A 35 -5.09 -10.22 7.19
N HIS A 36 -5.14 -8.92 7.41
CA HIS A 36 -5.84 -7.95 6.60
C HIS A 36 -4.80 -7.11 5.85
N LEU A 37 -5.08 -6.74 4.60
CA LEU A 37 -4.17 -5.93 3.79
C LEU A 37 -4.87 -4.67 3.30
N PHE A 38 -4.22 -3.53 3.52
CA PHE A 38 -4.48 -2.30 2.79
C PHE A 38 -3.28 -1.95 1.92
N SER A 39 -3.50 -1.74 0.62
CA SER A 39 -2.41 -1.38 -0.30
C SER A 39 -2.73 -0.19 -1.18
N MET A 40 -1.71 0.61 -1.46
CA MET A 40 -1.77 1.63 -2.50
C MET A 40 -1.45 0.99 -3.88
N LEU A 41 -2.29 1.19 -4.88
CA LEU A 41 -2.14 0.60 -6.22
C LEU A 41 -1.40 1.57 -7.15
N GLY A 42 -0.26 1.13 -7.65
CA GLY A 42 0.43 1.78 -8.76
C GLY A 42 -0.26 1.53 -10.10
N PRO A 43 0.19 2.19 -11.17
CA PRO A 43 -0.30 1.92 -12.52
C PRO A 43 -0.05 0.46 -12.91
N GLY A 44 -1.11 -0.26 -13.31
CA GLY A 44 -1.02 -1.66 -13.74
C GLY A 44 -1.06 -2.69 -12.62
N ASP A 45 -1.13 -2.28 -11.35
CA ASP A 45 -1.37 -3.21 -10.24
C ASP A 45 -2.80 -3.75 -10.31
N ASP A 46 -2.95 -5.06 -10.20
CA ASP A 46 -4.25 -5.74 -10.11
C ASP A 46 -4.36 -6.50 -8.78
N PRO A 47 -5.23 -6.05 -7.85
CA PRO A 47 -5.48 -6.72 -6.57
C PRO A 47 -6.02 -8.15 -6.70
N ALA A 48 -6.67 -8.47 -7.82
CA ALA A 48 -7.21 -9.80 -8.09
C ALA A 48 -6.14 -10.75 -8.65
N ALA A 49 -5.01 -10.22 -9.11
CA ALA A 49 -3.94 -11.02 -9.68
C ALA A 49 -3.02 -11.62 -8.62
N GLY A 50 -2.69 -12.89 -8.79
CA GLY A 50 -1.69 -13.58 -8.00
C GLY A 50 -2.19 -14.10 -6.64
N PRO A 51 -1.26 -14.50 -5.76
CA PRO A 51 -1.59 -15.26 -4.56
C PRO A 51 -2.03 -14.42 -3.37
N VAL A 52 -2.03 -13.08 -3.47
CA VAL A 52 -2.24 -12.17 -2.33
C VAL A 52 -3.63 -12.35 -1.71
N SER A 53 -4.67 -12.49 -2.54
CA SER A 53 -6.06 -12.67 -2.09
C SER A 53 -6.25 -13.93 -1.25
N GLY A 54 -5.50 -15.00 -1.53
CA GLY A 54 -5.53 -16.25 -0.75
C GLY A 54 -4.74 -16.21 0.55
N LEU A 55 -3.95 -15.16 0.78
CA LEU A 55 -3.11 -14.99 1.99
C LEU A 55 -3.75 -14.07 3.03
N VAL A 56 -4.85 -13.39 2.69
CA VAL A 56 -5.46 -12.37 3.53
C VAL A 56 -6.95 -12.65 3.72
N ALA A 57 -7.46 -12.42 4.94
CA ALA A 57 -8.88 -12.49 5.25
C ALA A 57 -9.68 -11.36 4.58
N SER A 58 -9.04 -10.22 4.33
CA SER A 58 -9.65 -9.11 3.60
C SER A 58 -8.59 -8.24 2.94
N LEU A 59 -8.97 -7.69 1.79
CA LEU A 59 -8.14 -6.80 1.01
C LEU A 59 -8.91 -5.50 0.71
N ALA A 60 -8.32 -4.37 1.06
CA ALA A 60 -8.75 -3.08 0.55
C ALA A 60 -7.58 -2.41 -0.15
N ALA A 61 -7.89 -1.58 -1.14
CA ALA A 61 -6.86 -0.88 -1.88
C ALA A 61 -7.34 0.50 -2.32
N SER A 62 -6.40 1.42 -2.50
CA SER A 62 -6.64 2.76 -3.02
C SER A 62 -5.63 3.04 -4.13
N PRO A 63 -5.98 3.76 -5.20
CA PRO A 63 -4.99 4.19 -6.17
C PRO A 63 -3.92 5.08 -5.52
N GLN A 64 -2.68 4.94 -5.96
CA GLN A 64 -1.60 5.87 -5.62
C GLN A 64 -1.94 7.28 -6.16
N PRO A 65 -1.68 8.34 -5.36
CA PRO A 65 -1.89 9.70 -5.84
C PRO A 65 -0.94 9.98 -7.02
N ARG A 66 -1.48 10.49 -8.12
CA ARG A 66 -0.68 10.94 -9.26
C ARG A 66 -0.10 12.31 -8.94
N ARG A 67 1.23 12.41 -8.90
CA ARG A 67 1.93 13.69 -8.69
C ARG A 67 2.70 14.10 -9.94
N THR A 68 2.44 15.32 -10.42
CA THR A 68 3.19 15.91 -11.53
C THR A 68 4.56 16.39 -11.05
N MET A 69 5.52 16.54 -11.97
CA MET A 69 6.85 17.08 -11.65
C MET A 69 6.75 18.50 -11.05
N GLY A 70 5.89 19.36 -11.58
CA GLY A 70 5.67 20.71 -11.05
C GLY A 70 5.12 20.72 -9.61
N ALA A 71 4.25 19.77 -9.25
CA ALA A 71 3.79 19.62 -7.88
C ALA A 71 4.93 19.21 -6.93
N ARG A 72 5.86 18.36 -7.37
CA ARG A 72 7.04 17.97 -6.57
C ARG A 72 8.02 19.11 -6.37
N LEU A 73 8.30 19.89 -7.43
CA LEU A 73 9.20 21.03 -7.32
C LEU A 73 8.66 22.09 -6.36
N ARG A 74 7.37 22.43 -6.48
CA ARG A 74 6.69 23.34 -5.56
C ARG A 74 6.79 22.83 -4.12
N ASP A 75 6.52 21.55 -3.93
CA ASP A 75 6.59 20.90 -2.63
C ASP A 75 7.99 20.96 -2.02
N LEU A 76 9.02 20.72 -2.82
CA LEU A 76 10.42 20.79 -2.39
C LEU A 76 10.81 22.19 -1.91
N LEU A 77 10.28 23.24 -2.57
CA LEU A 77 10.59 24.63 -2.24
C LEU A 77 9.76 25.18 -1.08
N LEU A 78 8.50 24.75 -0.95
CA LEU A 78 7.52 25.38 -0.04
C LEU A 78 7.24 24.60 1.24
N SER A 79 7.87 23.44 1.46
CA SER A 79 7.58 22.62 2.65
C SER A 79 8.83 22.05 3.28
N PRO A 80 8.88 22.04 4.63
CA PRO A 80 9.99 21.45 5.37
C PRO A 80 9.96 19.92 5.37
N GLN A 81 8.91 19.29 4.84
CA GLN A 81 8.76 17.84 4.86
C GLN A 81 9.47 17.18 3.66
N PRO A 82 10.15 16.04 3.88
CA PRO A 82 10.76 15.28 2.80
C PRO A 82 9.70 14.83 1.79
N ASP A 83 10.06 14.78 0.50
CA ASP A 83 9.16 14.34 -0.59
C ASP A 83 8.46 13.01 -0.25
N MET A 84 9.19 12.07 0.35
CA MET A 84 8.67 10.78 0.78
C MET A 84 7.44 10.88 1.70
N ALA A 85 7.39 11.87 2.60
CA ALA A 85 6.26 12.04 3.53
C ALA A 85 4.96 12.39 2.79
N ARG A 86 5.07 13.04 1.63
CA ARG A 86 3.92 13.49 0.83
C ARG A 86 3.66 12.64 -0.41
N ARG A 87 4.56 11.70 -0.72
CA ARG A 87 4.50 10.89 -1.94
C ARG A 87 3.22 10.05 -2.03
N LEU A 88 2.73 9.53 -0.91
CA LEU A 88 1.56 8.63 -0.86
C LEU A 88 0.37 9.21 -0.09
N TRP A 89 0.45 10.46 0.34
CA TRP A 89 -0.65 11.09 1.05
C TRP A 89 -1.90 11.16 0.15
N SER A 90 -3.00 10.61 0.63
CA SER A 90 -4.26 10.55 -0.10
C SER A 90 -5.44 10.48 0.87
N PRO A 91 -6.40 11.43 0.84
CA PRO A 91 -7.62 11.35 1.64
C PRO A 91 -8.45 10.09 1.34
N ALA A 92 -8.47 9.65 0.08
CA ALA A 92 -9.16 8.41 -0.32
C ALA A 92 -8.53 7.18 0.33
N ALA A 93 -7.21 7.16 0.52
CA ALA A 93 -6.53 6.07 1.20
C ALA A 93 -6.96 5.98 2.68
N PHE A 94 -7.06 7.11 3.38
CA PHE A 94 -7.56 7.15 4.76
C PHE A 94 -8.98 6.63 4.89
N GLN A 95 -9.88 7.01 3.97
CA GLN A 95 -11.25 6.49 3.96
C GLN A 95 -11.30 4.96 3.73
N GLY A 96 -10.44 4.44 2.85
CA GLY A 96 -10.30 3.00 2.64
C GLY A 96 -9.80 2.27 3.90
N LEU A 97 -8.86 2.89 4.62
CA LEU A 97 -8.27 2.35 5.84
C LEU A 97 -9.26 2.30 7.01
N ALA A 98 -10.18 3.28 7.09
CA ALA A 98 -11.24 3.32 8.08
C ALA A 98 -12.17 2.09 8.06
N ARG A 99 -12.20 1.31 6.97
CA ARG A 99 -12.95 0.05 6.87
C ARG A 99 -12.47 -1.02 7.86
N PHE A 100 -11.24 -0.92 8.35
CA PHE A 100 -10.63 -1.86 9.29
C PHE A 100 -10.68 -1.40 10.75
N ALA A 101 -11.21 -0.19 11.03
CA ALA A 101 -11.27 0.37 12.38
C ALA A 101 -12.46 -0.15 13.23
N ARG A 102 -13.02 -1.31 12.88
CA ARG A 102 -14.14 -1.96 13.55
C ARG A 102 -13.69 -3.25 14.22
#